data_AF-A0A3Q0QXC2-F1
#
_entry.id   AF-A0A3Q0QXC2-F1
#
_cell.length_a   1.000
_cell.length_b   1.000
_cell.length_c   1.000
_cell.angle_alpha   90.00
_cell.angle_beta   90.00
_cell.angle_gamma   90.00
#
_symmetry.space_group_name_H-M   'P 1'
#
loop_
_entity.id
_entity.type
_entity.pdbx_description
1 polymer ?
#
loop_
_entity_poly.entity_id
_entity_poly.type
_entity_poly.pdbx_seq_one_letter_code
_entity_poly.pdbx_strand_id
1 'polypeptide(L)'
;GLQPLLKSNKLVFYQMEGNATYVRDRGELASDVPTETTFEFCDPQKNFTYTNFTYTWDLGNGEVIKGTEPVVRYYYPESGNYTMWLKVGANETKYAPPVTEFYSTDVQVLDAIKHIELKGPSEYEVSQDSRLTFHVDGSPPMWACWRFLHNCVPDMTEGCTLTMLYDNMLNLNHTFTSAGFHCLDISLRNDVSKLQTSFSLYVRRNSDAQIFFILSCAAILAATLSFITVIACRPHHHNKAKVRNVFFFIPLK
;
A
#
# COMPACT_ATOMS: atom_id res chain seq x y z
N GLY A 1 42.75 -24.32 -21.70
CA GLY A 1 41.95 -24.32 -20.46
C GLY A 1 41.04 -23.12 -20.47
N LEU A 2 39.73 -23.30 -20.25
CA LEU A 2 38.67 -22.28 -20.38
C LEU A 2 38.75 -21.13 -19.36
N GLN A 3 39.63 -21.21 -18.36
CA GLN A 3 39.62 -20.33 -17.18
C GLN A 3 39.68 -18.81 -17.44
N PRO A 4 40.39 -18.26 -18.45
CA PRO A 4 40.41 -16.82 -18.66
C PRO A 4 39.16 -16.24 -19.36
N LEU A 5 38.35 -17.08 -20.02
CA LEU A 5 37.19 -16.65 -20.83
C LEU A 5 35.88 -16.57 -20.03
N LEU A 6 35.87 -17.07 -18.78
CA LEU A 6 34.67 -17.29 -17.96
C LEU A 6 34.21 -16.09 -17.12
N LYS A 7 35.03 -15.03 -17.00
CA LYS A 7 34.75 -13.90 -16.08
C LYS A 7 33.57 -13.01 -16.47
N SER A 8 33.03 -13.15 -17.69
CA SER A 8 31.95 -12.29 -18.22
C SER A 8 30.65 -13.02 -18.53
N ASN A 9 30.59 -14.34 -18.28
CA ASN A 9 29.37 -15.09 -18.52
C ASN A 9 28.35 -14.77 -17.43
N LYS A 10 27.10 -14.55 -17.82
CA LYS A 10 26.01 -14.26 -16.88
C LYS A 10 24.70 -14.92 -17.29
N LEU A 11 23.90 -15.21 -16.28
CA LEU A 11 22.50 -15.58 -16.45
C LEU A 11 21.68 -14.29 -16.45
N VAL A 12 20.80 -14.15 -17.44
CA VAL A 12 19.92 -13.00 -17.59
C VAL A 12 18.49 -13.49 -17.66
N PHE A 13 17.61 -12.84 -16.91
CA PHE A 13 16.22 -13.22 -16.77
C PHE A 13 15.33 -12.16 -17.40
N TYR A 14 14.39 -12.57 -18.25
CA TYR A 14 13.42 -11.70 -18.89
C TYR A 14 12.00 -12.10 -18.51
N GLN A 15 11.22 -11.17 -17.98
CA GLN A 15 9.81 -11.34 -17.69
C GLN A 15 8.97 -10.26 -18.36
N MET A 16 7.79 -10.64 -18.86
CA MET A 16 6.82 -9.69 -19.39
C MET A 16 5.82 -9.29 -18.32
N GLU A 17 5.59 -7.99 -18.16
CA GLU A 17 4.51 -7.42 -17.35
C GLU A 17 3.70 -6.47 -18.26
N GLY A 18 2.49 -6.88 -18.61
CA GLY A 18 1.71 -6.21 -19.66
C GLY A 18 2.40 -6.26 -21.01
N ASN A 19 2.69 -5.09 -21.59
CA ASN A 19 3.39 -4.95 -22.88
C ASN A 19 4.90 -4.68 -22.72
N ALA A 20 5.41 -4.65 -21.50
CA ALA A 20 6.81 -4.32 -21.21
C ALA A 20 7.60 -5.57 -20.85
N THR A 21 8.82 -5.67 -21.36
CA THR A 21 9.79 -6.71 -20.98
C THR A 21 10.77 -6.14 -19.96
N TYR A 22 10.88 -6.78 -18.82
CA TYR A 22 11.77 -6.41 -17.72
C TYR A 22 12.94 -7.38 -17.64
N VAL A 23 14.14 -6.81 -17.52
CA VAL A 23 15.36 -7.57 -17.22
C VAL A 23 15.49 -7.69 -15.71
N ARG A 24 15.50 -8.91 -15.19
CA ARG A 24 15.55 -9.24 -13.75
C ARG A 24 16.95 -9.68 -13.34
N ASP A 25 17.95 -8.83 -13.60
CA ASP A 25 19.38 -9.14 -13.37
C ASP A 25 19.74 -9.45 -11.90
N ARG A 26 18.88 -9.08 -10.96
CA ARG A 26 19.07 -9.30 -9.52
C ARG A 26 18.42 -10.58 -8.99
N GLY A 27 17.68 -11.30 -9.85
CA GLY A 27 17.09 -12.59 -9.51
C GLY A 27 15.69 -12.51 -8.88
N GLU A 28 15.06 -11.34 -8.76
CA GLU A 28 13.66 -11.24 -8.32
C GLU A 28 12.71 -11.49 -9.50
N LEU A 29 11.91 -12.56 -9.41
CA LEU A 29 10.98 -12.99 -10.46
C LEU A 29 9.53 -12.98 -9.95
N ALA A 30 8.58 -12.59 -10.79
CA ALA A 30 7.16 -12.78 -10.50
C ALA A 30 6.77 -14.26 -10.60
N SER A 31 6.01 -14.78 -9.63
CA SER A 31 5.32 -16.07 -9.72
C SER A 31 4.25 -16.06 -10.83
N ASP A 32 3.98 -17.22 -11.42
CA ASP A 32 3.03 -17.44 -12.52
C ASP A 32 3.31 -16.61 -13.79
N VAL A 33 4.49 -15.99 -13.90
CA VAL A 33 4.89 -15.22 -15.09
C VAL A 33 5.95 -15.99 -15.88
N PRO A 34 5.73 -16.24 -17.19
CA PRO A 34 6.74 -16.82 -18.06
C PRO A 34 8.04 -16.03 -18.01
N THR A 35 9.11 -16.73 -17.66
CA THR A 35 10.46 -16.21 -17.57
C THR A 35 11.30 -16.86 -18.66
N GLU A 36 11.94 -16.04 -19.48
CA GLU A 36 12.99 -16.49 -20.40
C GLU A 36 14.34 -16.25 -19.72
N THR A 37 15.05 -17.32 -19.40
CA THR A 37 16.40 -17.26 -18.83
C THR A 37 17.40 -17.58 -19.91
N THR A 38 18.32 -16.65 -20.16
CA THR A 38 19.37 -16.77 -21.18
C THR A 38 20.73 -16.87 -20.51
N PHE A 39 21.55 -17.79 -21.01
CA PHE A 39 22.96 -17.86 -20.67
C PHE A 39 23.77 -17.07 -21.70
N GLU A 40 24.30 -15.92 -21.29
CA GLU A 40 25.15 -15.10 -22.14
C GLU A 40 26.59 -15.63 -22.08
N PHE A 41 27.01 -16.31 -23.16
CA PHE A 41 28.35 -16.83 -23.33
C PHE A 41 29.26 -15.81 -24.04
N CYS A 42 30.36 -15.42 -23.40
CA CYS A 42 31.34 -14.49 -23.95
C CYS A 42 32.58 -15.23 -24.49
N ASP A 43 32.69 -15.33 -25.82
CA ASP A 43 33.88 -15.84 -26.53
C ASP A 43 34.41 -14.83 -27.56
N PRO A 44 35.12 -13.78 -27.11
CA PRO A 44 35.65 -12.74 -27.99
C PRO A 44 36.67 -13.27 -29.01
N GLN A 45 37.35 -14.38 -28.69
CA GLN A 45 38.35 -14.99 -29.59
C GLN A 45 37.72 -15.96 -30.58
N LYS A 46 36.40 -16.26 -30.47
CA LYS A 46 35.66 -17.17 -31.34
C LYS A 46 36.24 -18.60 -31.38
N ASN A 47 36.92 -19.01 -30.31
CA ASN A 47 37.55 -20.32 -30.18
C ASN A 47 36.55 -21.47 -30.19
N PHE A 48 35.28 -21.21 -29.87
CA PHE A 48 34.24 -22.21 -29.71
C PHE A 48 33.12 -22.13 -30.75
N THR A 49 33.36 -21.44 -31.88
CA THR A 49 32.35 -21.21 -32.94
C THR A 49 31.74 -22.51 -33.49
N TYR A 50 32.49 -23.61 -33.50
CA TYR A 50 32.07 -24.91 -34.02
C TYR A 50 31.82 -25.97 -32.92
N THR A 51 31.83 -25.54 -31.66
CA THR A 51 31.62 -26.43 -30.52
C THR A 51 30.14 -26.61 -30.28
N ASN A 52 29.70 -27.87 -30.24
CA ASN A 52 28.32 -28.18 -29.86
C ASN A 52 28.21 -28.20 -28.33
N PHE A 53 27.44 -27.26 -27.80
CA PHE A 53 27.13 -27.18 -26.39
C PHE A 53 25.83 -27.92 -26.05
N THR A 54 25.79 -28.43 -24.84
CA THR A 54 24.60 -28.99 -24.20
C THR A 54 24.39 -28.24 -22.90
N TYR A 55 23.13 -27.96 -22.60
CA TYR A 55 22.71 -27.19 -21.44
C TYR A 55 21.77 -28.05 -20.61
N THR A 56 22.05 -28.16 -19.31
CA THR A 56 21.16 -28.79 -18.34
C THR A 56 20.85 -27.75 -17.27
N TRP A 57 19.60 -27.31 -17.27
CA TRP A 57 19.03 -26.33 -16.36
C TRP A 57 18.33 -27.07 -15.21
N ASP A 58 18.82 -26.92 -13.99
CA ASP A 58 18.12 -27.31 -12.78
C ASP A 58 17.55 -26.03 -12.15
N LEU A 59 16.22 -25.98 -12.03
CA LEU A 59 15.51 -24.77 -11.65
C LEU A 59 15.43 -24.59 -10.13
N GLY A 60 15.97 -25.52 -9.34
CA GLY A 60 15.99 -25.45 -7.87
C GLY A 60 14.66 -25.86 -7.21
N ASN A 61 13.61 -26.11 -7.99
CA ASN A 61 12.31 -26.61 -7.53
C ASN A 61 12.12 -28.11 -7.82
N GLY A 62 13.19 -28.82 -8.21
CA GLY A 62 13.16 -30.23 -8.61
C GLY A 62 12.95 -30.47 -10.12
N GLU A 63 12.58 -29.43 -10.88
CA GLU A 63 12.48 -29.52 -12.34
C GLU A 63 13.85 -29.38 -13.01
N VAL A 64 14.12 -30.25 -13.98
CA VAL A 64 15.38 -30.27 -14.75
C VAL A 64 15.09 -30.31 -16.24
N ILE A 65 15.58 -29.30 -16.96
CA ILE A 65 15.37 -29.12 -18.40
C ILE A 65 16.70 -29.28 -19.13
N LYS A 66 16.74 -30.14 -20.15
CA LYS A 66 17.92 -30.38 -20.97
C LYS A 66 17.70 -29.90 -22.40
N GLY A 67 18.70 -29.26 -22.99
CA GLY A 67 18.61 -28.75 -24.35
C GLY A 67 19.97 -28.45 -24.98
N THR A 68 19.94 -27.98 -26.21
CA THR A 68 21.11 -27.52 -26.98
C THR A 68 21.13 -26.00 -27.15
N GLU A 69 20.06 -25.31 -26.74
CA GLU A 69 19.99 -23.86 -26.78
C GLU A 69 20.43 -23.25 -25.44
N PRO A 70 21.12 -22.10 -25.45
CA PRO A 70 21.52 -21.37 -24.25
C PRO A 70 20.36 -20.59 -23.63
N VAL A 71 19.12 -21.05 -23.81
CA VAL A 71 17.91 -20.41 -23.30
C VAL A 71 16.98 -21.46 -22.70
N VAL A 72 16.29 -21.10 -21.63
CA VAL A 72 15.20 -21.90 -21.04
C VAL A 72 14.01 -20.98 -20.76
N ARG A 73 12.81 -21.50 -21.00
CA ARG A 73 11.55 -20.79 -20.72
C ARG A 73 10.77 -21.57 -19.68
N TYR A 74 10.47 -20.92 -18.56
CA TYR A 74 9.79 -21.54 -17.42
C TYR A 74 9.02 -20.50 -16.62
N TYR A 75 8.00 -20.91 -15.86
CA TYR A 75 7.32 -20.07 -14.89
C TYR A 75 7.30 -20.79 -13.53
N TYR A 76 7.66 -20.08 -12.46
CA TYR A 76 7.58 -20.61 -11.11
C TYR A 76 6.15 -20.42 -10.58
N PRO A 77 5.43 -21.49 -10.19
CA PRO A 77 4.05 -21.37 -9.73
C PRO A 77 3.93 -20.87 -8.28
N GLU A 78 4.97 -21.04 -7.48
CA GLU A 78 4.96 -20.67 -6.06
C GLU A 78 6.04 -19.63 -5.78
N SER A 79 5.73 -18.66 -4.93
CA SER A 79 6.73 -17.75 -4.38
C SER A 79 7.71 -18.52 -3.48
N GLY A 80 8.98 -18.14 -3.50
CA GLY A 80 10.01 -18.80 -2.70
C GLY A 80 11.41 -18.44 -3.13
N ASN A 81 12.38 -18.93 -2.36
CA ASN A 81 13.79 -18.80 -2.70
C ASN A 81 14.26 -20.11 -3.33
N TYR A 82 14.83 -20.00 -4.53
CA TYR A 82 15.34 -21.12 -5.30
C TYR A 82 16.81 -20.87 -5.64
N THR A 83 17.58 -21.95 -5.76
CA THR A 83 18.94 -21.88 -6.30
C THR A 83 18.94 -22.59 -7.64
N MET A 84 19.03 -21.81 -8.72
CA MET A 84 19.10 -22.31 -10.08
C MET A 84 20.52 -22.74 -10.42
N TRP A 85 20.68 -23.90 -11.04
CA TRP A 85 21.96 -24.39 -11.54
C TRP A 85 21.92 -24.60 -13.05
N LEU A 86 22.98 -24.19 -13.72
CA LEU A 86 23.19 -24.46 -15.14
C LEU A 86 24.47 -25.27 -15.31
N LYS A 87 24.36 -26.47 -15.85
CA LYS A 87 25.48 -27.27 -16.32
C LYS A 87 25.63 -27.10 -17.84
N VAL A 88 26.79 -26.60 -18.26
CA VAL A 88 27.17 -26.46 -19.67
C VAL A 88 28.19 -27.53 -20.02
N GLY A 89 27.82 -28.43 -20.93
CA GLY A 89 28.72 -29.46 -21.47
C GLY A 89 29.16 -29.10 -22.89
N ALA A 90 30.45 -29.17 -23.16
CA ALA A 90 31.01 -29.06 -24.51
C ALA A 90 31.32 -30.45 -25.05
N ASN A 91 30.69 -30.81 -26.17
CA ASN A 91 31.07 -32.00 -26.92
C ASN A 91 32.24 -31.64 -27.85
N GLU A 92 33.47 -31.65 -27.32
CA GLU A 92 34.65 -31.61 -28.18
C GLU A 92 34.82 -32.93 -28.95
N THR A 93 35.45 -32.85 -30.12
CA THR A 93 35.76 -34.02 -30.95
C THR A 93 36.53 -35.09 -30.17
N LYS A 94 36.39 -36.34 -30.62
CA LYS A 94 36.85 -37.67 -30.12
C LYS A 94 38.16 -37.79 -29.30
N TYR A 95 38.99 -36.75 -29.21
CA TYR A 95 40.34 -36.75 -28.65
C TYR A 95 40.52 -35.89 -27.39
N ALA A 96 39.50 -35.15 -26.95
CA ALA A 96 39.54 -34.38 -25.72
C ALA A 96 38.48 -34.88 -24.70
N PRO A 97 38.79 -34.88 -23.39
CA PRO A 97 37.80 -35.19 -22.37
C PRO A 97 36.66 -34.15 -22.40
N PRO A 98 35.40 -34.57 -22.19
CA PRO A 98 34.27 -33.65 -22.13
C PRO A 98 34.49 -32.57 -21.06
N VAL A 99 34.44 -31.30 -21.46
CA VAL A 99 34.52 -30.18 -20.53
C VAL A 99 33.11 -29.87 -20.03
N THR A 100 32.95 -29.81 -18.71
CA THR A 100 31.69 -29.47 -18.05
C THR A 100 31.93 -28.30 -17.11
N GLU A 101 31.12 -27.25 -17.26
CA GLU A 101 31.11 -26.10 -16.37
C GLU A 101 29.75 -25.97 -15.67
N PHE A 102 29.76 -25.38 -14.48
CA PHE A 102 28.57 -25.18 -13.67
C PHE A 102 28.43 -23.71 -13.27
N TYR A 103 27.22 -23.19 -13.40
CA TYR A 103 26.82 -21.86 -12.97
C TYR A 103 25.68 -22.00 -11.97
N SER A 104 25.63 -21.08 -11.01
CA SER A 104 24.59 -21.03 -10.01
C SER A 104 24.16 -19.58 -9.78
N THR A 105 22.87 -19.37 -9.53
CA THR A 105 22.33 -18.08 -9.10
C THR A 105 21.14 -18.32 -8.19
N ASP A 106 21.03 -17.49 -7.16
CA ASP A 106 19.84 -17.46 -6.33
C ASP A 106 18.75 -16.67 -7.05
N VAL A 107 17.53 -17.18 -6.95
CA VAL A 107 16.32 -16.64 -7.58
C VAL A 107 15.28 -16.48 -6.48
N GLN A 108 14.80 -15.27 -6.30
CA GLN A 108 13.72 -14.94 -5.38
C GLN A 108 12.42 -14.76 -6.16
N VAL A 109 11.54 -15.74 -6.08
CA VAL A 109 10.22 -15.68 -6.71
C VAL A 109 9.24 -15.02 -5.74
N LEU A 110 8.59 -13.97 -6.20
CA LEU A 110 7.67 -13.13 -5.43
C LEU A 110 6.28 -13.16 -6.08
N ASP A 111 5.24 -13.13 -5.25
CA ASP A 111 3.88 -12.94 -5.73
C ASP A 111 3.69 -11.49 -6.19
N ALA A 112 3.13 -11.36 -7.39
CA ALA A 112 2.71 -10.07 -7.93
C ALA A 112 1.46 -9.54 -7.21
N ILE A 113 1.39 -8.22 -7.07
CA ILE A 113 0.23 -7.50 -6.54
C ILE A 113 -0.83 -7.48 -7.65
N LYS A 114 -1.93 -8.21 -7.46
CA LYS A 114 -3.04 -8.34 -8.41
C LYS A 114 -4.31 -7.66 -7.90
N HIS A 115 -4.49 -7.57 -6.58
CA HIS A 115 -5.70 -7.03 -5.95
C HIS A 115 -5.42 -6.19 -4.71
N ILE A 116 -6.21 -5.13 -4.58
CA ILE A 116 -6.28 -4.30 -3.39
C ILE A 116 -7.75 -4.28 -3.00
N GLU A 117 -8.07 -4.72 -1.79
CA GLU A 117 -9.45 -4.80 -1.31
C GLU A 117 -9.63 -3.94 -0.06
N LEU A 118 -10.57 -3.01 -0.09
CA LEU A 118 -11.00 -2.27 1.09
C LEU A 118 -11.97 -3.13 1.93
N LYS A 119 -11.56 -3.51 3.14
CA LYS A 119 -12.45 -4.04 4.17
C LYS A 119 -12.89 -2.89 5.08
N GLY A 120 -14.12 -2.40 4.87
CA GLY A 120 -14.66 -1.28 5.63
C GLY A 120 -16.18 -1.18 5.54
N PRO A 121 -16.78 -0.25 6.31
CA PRO A 121 -18.20 0.05 6.19
C PRO A 121 -18.51 0.64 4.81
N SER A 122 -19.77 0.56 4.39
CA SER A 122 -20.24 1.16 3.14
C SER A 122 -20.32 2.70 3.20
N GLU A 123 -20.38 3.27 4.40
CA GLU A 123 -20.50 4.71 4.64
C GLU A 123 -19.62 5.13 5.83
N TYR A 124 -19.11 6.36 5.76
CA TYR A 124 -18.32 7.00 6.83
C TYR A 124 -18.99 8.30 7.29
N GLU A 125 -18.57 8.87 8.42
CA GLU A 125 -19.15 10.11 8.96
C GLU A 125 -18.15 11.27 9.03
N VAL A 126 -18.67 12.49 8.86
CA VAL A 126 -17.89 13.72 9.06
C VAL A 126 -17.48 13.86 10.54
N SER A 127 -16.24 14.32 10.76
CA SER A 127 -15.65 14.59 12.07
C SER A 127 -15.52 13.36 12.98
N GLN A 128 -15.64 12.16 12.43
CA GLN A 128 -15.34 10.91 13.12
C GLN A 128 -13.99 10.36 12.65
N ASP A 129 -13.17 9.88 13.59
CA ASP A 129 -11.94 9.17 13.26
C ASP A 129 -12.29 7.82 12.62
N SER A 130 -11.98 7.70 11.33
CA SER A 130 -12.32 6.54 10.51
C SER A 130 -11.06 5.72 10.24
N ARG A 131 -11.15 4.41 10.51
CA ARG A 131 -10.09 3.45 10.16
C ARG A 131 -10.47 2.68 8.90
N LEU A 132 -9.63 2.80 7.86
CA LEU A 132 -9.75 2.07 6.61
C LEU A 132 -8.70 0.96 6.58
N THR A 133 -9.14 -0.26 6.34
CA THR A 133 -8.26 -1.44 6.30
C THR A 133 -8.25 -2.01 4.90
N PHE A 134 -7.08 -2.02 4.26
CA PHE A 134 -6.89 -2.62 2.95
C PHE A 134 -6.17 -3.95 3.07
N HIS A 135 -6.72 -4.98 2.45
CA HIS A 135 -6.02 -6.23 2.19
C HIS A 135 -5.38 -6.18 0.82
N VAL A 136 -4.11 -6.56 0.77
CA VAL A 136 -3.28 -6.50 -0.43
C VAL A 136 -2.65 -7.87 -0.62
N ASP A 137 -2.67 -8.38 -1.85
CA ASP A 137 -1.92 -9.58 -2.23
C ASP A 137 -0.49 -9.22 -2.67
N GLY A 138 0.33 -10.25 -2.93
CA GLY A 138 1.72 -10.08 -3.31
C GLY A 138 2.70 -10.21 -2.15
N SER A 139 3.99 -10.34 -2.49
CA SER A 139 5.03 -10.55 -1.48
C SER A 139 5.57 -9.23 -0.90
N PRO A 140 5.70 -9.13 0.43
CA PRO A 140 6.36 -8.01 1.10
C PRO A 140 7.89 -8.06 0.93
N PRO A 141 8.60 -6.92 1.09
CA PRO A 141 8.07 -5.60 1.42
C PRO A 141 7.39 -4.92 0.22
N MET A 142 6.29 -4.20 0.48
CA MET A 142 5.57 -3.41 -0.52
C MET A 142 5.63 -1.93 -0.17
N TRP A 143 5.74 -1.07 -1.18
CA TRP A 143 5.62 0.38 -1.05
C TRP A 143 4.22 0.82 -1.46
N ALA A 144 3.47 1.37 -0.50
CA ALA A 144 2.20 2.03 -0.71
C ALA A 144 2.40 3.54 -0.83
N CYS A 145 1.75 4.15 -1.81
CA CYS A 145 1.69 5.58 -2.07
C CYS A 145 0.20 5.93 -2.17
N TRP A 146 -0.33 6.63 -1.17
CA TRP A 146 -1.77 6.88 -1.06
C TRP A 146 -2.09 8.35 -0.76
N ARG A 147 -3.27 8.80 -1.18
CA ARG A 147 -3.78 10.16 -0.90
C ARG A 147 -5.31 10.23 -1.00
N PHE A 148 -5.91 11.03 -0.12
CA PHE A 148 -7.34 11.35 -0.19
C PHE A 148 -7.55 12.56 -1.10
N LEU A 149 -8.51 12.44 -2.03
CA LEU A 149 -8.91 13.48 -2.95
C LEU A 149 -10.32 13.97 -2.59
N HIS A 150 -10.42 15.27 -2.34
CA HIS A 150 -11.71 15.92 -2.14
C HIS A 150 -12.48 16.00 -3.47
N ASN A 151 -13.74 15.58 -3.47
CA ASN A 151 -14.60 15.51 -4.68
C ASN A 151 -13.96 14.73 -5.85
N CYS A 152 -13.01 13.84 -5.56
CA CYS A 152 -12.29 13.06 -6.58
C CYS A 152 -11.56 13.90 -7.64
N VAL A 153 -11.16 15.13 -7.29
CA VAL A 153 -10.34 15.98 -8.18
C VAL A 153 -8.88 15.81 -7.79
N PRO A 154 -8.00 15.34 -8.71
CA PRO A 154 -6.59 15.20 -8.41
C PRO A 154 -5.93 16.58 -8.32
N ASP A 155 -5.32 16.88 -7.19
CA ASP A 155 -4.38 17.99 -7.08
C ASP A 155 -3.01 17.54 -7.63
N MET A 156 -2.49 18.28 -8.61
CA MET A 156 -1.19 18.00 -9.22
C MET A 156 -0.02 18.54 -8.38
N THR A 157 -0.30 19.33 -7.34
CA THR A 157 0.71 19.95 -6.49
C THR A 157 1.03 19.13 -5.22
N GLU A 158 0.11 18.25 -4.82
CA GLU A 158 0.30 17.38 -3.65
C GLU A 158 0.77 15.98 -4.04
N GLY A 159 1.88 15.56 -3.41
CA GLY A 159 2.38 14.19 -3.48
C GLY A 159 1.48 13.20 -2.74
N CYS A 160 1.92 11.94 -2.68
CA CYS A 160 1.26 10.92 -1.86
C CYS A 160 2.02 10.68 -0.56
N THR A 161 1.33 10.12 0.43
CA THR A 161 1.97 9.59 1.63
C THR A 161 2.57 8.22 1.29
N LEU A 162 3.88 8.06 1.53
CA LEU A 162 4.58 6.80 1.33
C LEU A 162 4.54 5.96 2.61
N THR A 163 4.24 4.67 2.49
CA THR A 163 4.21 3.72 3.61
C THR A 163 4.78 2.38 3.15
N MET A 164 5.67 1.78 3.94
CA MET A 164 6.19 0.44 3.67
C MET A 164 5.36 -0.59 4.42
N LEU A 165 4.95 -1.66 3.72
CA LEU A 165 4.19 -2.77 4.24
C LEU A 165 5.09 -4.00 4.32
N TYR A 166 5.16 -4.59 5.52
CA TYR A 166 5.83 -5.87 5.76
C TYR A 166 4.83 -7.03 5.86
N ASP A 167 3.54 -6.73 5.78
CA ASP A 167 2.42 -7.65 5.79
C ASP A 167 1.44 -7.31 4.66
N ASN A 168 0.32 -8.01 4.64
CA ASN A 168 -0.71 -7.89 3.62
C ASN A 168 -1.82 -6.89 4.01
N MET A 169 -1.56 -6.00 4.99
CA MET A 169 -2.56 -5.11 5.57
C MET A 169 -2.09 -3.66 5.66
N LEU A 170 -2.73 -2.77 4.89
CA LEU A 170 -2.56 -1.33 5.06
C LEU A 170 -3.70 -0.77 5.92
N ASN A 171 -3.34 -0.16 7.06
CA ASN A 171 -4.30 0.53 7.92
C ASN A 171 -4.10 2.05 7.79
N LEU A 172 -5.16 2.75 7.38
CA LEU A 172 -5.17 4.21 7.27
C LEU A 172 -6.17 4.79 8.27
N ASN A 173 -5.75 5.80 9.02
CA ASN A 173 -6.64 6.60 9.85
C ASN A 173 -6.89 7.94 9.15
N HIS A 174 -8.16 8.33 9.06
CA HIS A 174 -8.55 9.59 8.43
C HIS A 174 -9.83 10.15 9.04
N THR A 175 -9.88 11.47 9.20
CA THR A 175 -11.06 12.20 9.66
C THR A 175 -11.58 13.06 8.53
N PHE A 176 -12.74 12.68 7.97
CA PHE A 176 -13.37 13.43 6.89
C PHE A 176 -13.97 14.74 7.41
N THR A 177 -13.72 15.84 6.71
CA THR A 177 -14.17 17.19 7.12
C THR A 177 -15.45 17.65 6.40
N SER A 178 -15.87 16.93 5.37
CA SER A 178 -17.02 17.28 4.53
C SER A 178 -17.79 16.03 4.09
N ALA A 179 -19.09 16.18 3.90
CA ALA A 179 -19.96 15.12 3.41
C ALA A 179 -19.94 15.05 1.88
N GLY A 180 -20.24 13.87 1.32
CA GLY A 180 -20.24 13.60 -0.11
C GLY A 180 -19.29 12.47 -0.49
N PHE A 181 -18.94 12.40 -1.78
CA PHE A 181 -17.98 11.43 -2.29
C PHE A 181 -16.55 11.96 -2.15
N HIS A 182 -15.70 11.13 -1.57
CA HIS A 182 -14.25 11.32 -1.51
C HIS A 182 -13.60 10.16 -2.25
N CYS A 183 -12.44 10.40 -2.88
CA CYS A 183 -11.68 9.32 -3.50
C CYS A 183 -10.39 9.09 -2.74
N LEU A 184 -9.98 7.83 -2.62
CA LEU A 184 -8.65 7.45 -2.15
C LEU A 184 -7.89 6.85 -3.31
N ASP A 185 -6.91 7.59 -3.82
CA ASP A 185 -5.94 7.05 -4.76
C ASP A 185 -4.90 6.25 -3.99
N ILE A 186 -4.62 5.02 -4.44
CA ILE A 186 -3.59 4.17 -3.88
C ILE A 186 -2.79 3.50 -5.00
N SER A 187 -1.47 3.58 -4.89
CA SER A 187 -0.53 2.82 -5.69
C SER A 187 0.33 1.96 -4.78
N LEU A 188 0.38 0.66 -5.08
CA LEU A 188 1.21 -0.31 -4.40
C LEU A 188 2.24 -0.87 -5.40
N ARG A 189 3.46 -1.11 -4.91
CA ARG A 189 4.56 -1.66 -5.69
C ARG A 189 5.39 -2.59 -4.85
N ASN A 190 5.82 -3.71 -5.41
CA ASN A 190 6.95 -4.49 -4.91
C ASN A 190 8.02 -4.60 -6.01
N ASP A 191 9.02 -5.46 -5.80
CA ASP A 191 10.13 -5.59 -6.76
C ASP A 191 9.68 -6.15 -8.11
N VAL A 192 8.58 -6.92 -8.13
CA VAL A 192 8.12 -7.62 -9.34
C VAL A 192 6.91 -6.99 -10.03
N SER A 193 6.13 -6.16 -9.35
CA SER A 193 4.87 -5.63 -9.88
C SER A 193 4.48 -4.27 -9.31
N LYS A 194 3.59 -3.57 -10.02
CA LYS A 194 2.95 -2.33 -9.56
C LYS A 194 1.45 -2.32 -9.90
N LEU A 195 0.62 -2.01 -8.91
CA LEU A 195 -0.82 -1.82 -9.09
C LEU A 195 -1.24 -0.43 -8.60
N GLN A 196 -2.12 0.24 -9.34
CA GLN A 196 -2.71 1.52 -8.95
C GLN A 196 -4.22 1.45 -9.13
N THR A 197 -4.96 1.93 -8.12
CA THR A 197 -6.42 1.97 -8.13
C THR A 197 -6.92 3.18 -7.34
N SER A 198 -8.22 3.48 -7.46
CA SER A 198 -8.88 4.54 -6.71
C SER A 198 -10.19 4.01 -6.11
N PHE A 199 -10.41 4.28 -4.82
CA PHE A 199 -11.61 3.88 -4.11
C PHE A 199 -12.53 5.08 -3.88
N SER A 200 -13.80 4.96 -4.27
CA SER A 200 -14.83 5.96 -3.95
C SER A 200 -15.44 5.66 -2.59
N LEU A 201 -15.40 6.65 -1.69
CA LEU A 201 -15.86 6.58 -0.31
C LEU A 201 -16.99 7.57 -0.10
N TYR A 202 -18.14 7.09 0.37
CA TYR A 202 -19.27 7.95 0.68
C TYR A 202 -19.26 8.38 2.15
N VAL A 203 -19.30 9.68 2.40
CA VAL A 203 -19.28 10.28 3.73
C VAL A 203 -20.59 11.01 3.99
N ARG A 204 -21.31 10.60 5.04
CA ARG A 204 -22.55 11.25 5.48
C ARG A 204 -22.29 12.33 6.53
N ARG A 205 -23.21 13.29 6.64
CA ARG A 205 -23.19 14.25 7.75
C ARG A 205 -23.49 13.52 9.06
N ASN A 206 -22.77 13.86 10.11
CA ASN A 206 -23.07 13.41 11.46
C ASN A 206 -24.31 14.16 11.98
N SER A 207 -25.49 13.56 11.82
CA SER A 207 -26.77 14.12 12.28
C SER A 207 -26.88 14.14 13.79
N ASP A 208 -26.28 13.16 14.47
CA ASP A 208 -26.47 12.95 15.89
C ASP A 208 -25.81 14.07 16.70
N ALA A 209 -24.57 14.42 16.35
CA ALA A 209 -23.87 15.56 16.94
C ALA A 209 -24.66 16.87 16.75
N GLN A 210 -25.26 17.06 15.58
CA GLN A 210 -26.07 18.25 15.28
C GLN A 210 -27.35 18.29 16.12
N ILE A 211 -28.04 17.15 16.28
CA ILE A 211 -29.26 17.04 17.08
C ILE A 211 -28.95 17.27 18.57
N PHE A 212 -27.90 16.67 19.12
CA PHE A 212 -27.51 16.89 20.52
C PHE A 212 -27.18 18.36 20.79
N PHE A 213 -26.51 19.04 19.86
CA PHE A 213 -26.24 20.47 19.97
C PHE A 213 -27.52 21.30 19.98
N ILE A 214 -28.44 21.04 19.03
CA ILE A 214 -29.74 21.74 18.95
C ILE A 214 -30.56 21.53 20.24
N LEU A 215 -30.64 20.29 20.74
CA LEU A 215 -31.37 19.97 21.97
C LEU A 215 -30.75 20.66 23.19
N SER A 216 -29.42 20.69 23.28
CA SER A 216 -28.71 21.39 24.37
C SER A 216 -28.95 22.90 24.32
N CYS A 217 -28.88 23.51 23.14
CA CYS A 217 -29.20 24.93 22.96
C CYS A 217 -30.67 25.24 23.31
N ALA A 218 -31.61 24.40 22.87
CA ALA A 218 -33.02 24.56 23.19
C ALA A 218 -33.28 24.47 24.70
N ALA A 219 -32.63 23.56 25.40
CA ALA A 219 -32.72 23.43 26.86
C ALA A 219 -32.20 24.68 27.60
N ILE A 220 -31.06 25.23 27.16
CA ILE A 220 -30.50 26.46 27.73
C ILE A 220 -31.43 27.66 27.49
N LEU A 221 -31.97 27.80 26.26
CA LEU A 221 -32.93 28.85 25.93
C LEU A 221 -34.22 28.72 26.75
N ALA A 222 -34.75 27.50 26.92
CA ALA A 222 -35.93 27.26 27.74
C ALA A 222 -35.68 27.60 29.22
N ALA A 223 -34.52 27.23 29.77
CA ALA A 223 -34.14 27.54 31.14
C ALA A 223 -33.99 29.05 31.38
N THR A 224 -33.34 29.76 30.45
CA THR A 224 -33.16 31.23 30.54
C THR A 224 -34.49 31.98 30.42
N LEU A 225 -35.38 31.58 29.49
CA LEU A 225 -36.72 32.16 29.37
C LEU A 225 -37.59 31.87 30.61
N SER A 226 -37.49 30.68 31.19
CA SER A 226 -38.16 30.33 32.44
C SER A 226 -37.65 31.19 33.60
N PHE A 227 -36.34 31.44 33.67
CA PHE A 227 -35.75 32.30 34.70
C PHE A 227 -36.19 33.76 34.54
N ILE A 228 -36.21 34.28 33.30
CA ILE A 228 -36.68 35.63 33.00
C ILE A 228 -38.15 35.80 33.38
N THR A 229 -39.02 34.83 33.04
CA THR A 229 -40.45 34.90 33.40
C THR A 229 -40.65 34.86 34.91
N VAL A 230 -39.90 34.05 35.65
CA VAL A 230 -39.95 34.04 37.13
C VAL A 230 -39.54 35.40 37.72
N ILE A 231 -38.54 36.07 37.15
CA ILE A 231 -38.09 37.40 37.61
C ILE A 231 -39.08 38.49 37.23
N ALA A 232 -39.55 38.51 35.98
CA ALA A 232 -40.45 39.54 35.45
C ALA A 232 -41.87 39.46 36.04
N CYS A 233 -42.36 38.24 36.31
CA CYS A 233 -43.65 38.01 36.95
C CYS A 233 -43.57 38.01 38.49
N ARG A 234 -42.40 38.26 39.09
CA ARG A 234 -42.27 38.40 40.54
C ARG A 234 -42.92 39.73 40.94
N PRO A 235 -44.01 39.73 41.72
CA PRO A 235 -44.67 40.98 42.11
C PRO A 235 -43.71 41.83 42.94
N HIS A 236 -43.45 43.05 42.47
CA HIS A 236 -42.63 44.04 43.16
C HIS A 236 -43.31 44.40 44.49
N HIS A 237 -42.91 43.77 45.59
CA HIS A 237 -43.33 44.17 46.93
C HIS A 237 -42.75 45.57 47.22
N HIS A 238 -43.56 46.61 46.96
CA HIS A 238 -43.27 47.97 47.43
C HIS A 238 -43.28 47.97 48.96
N ASN A 239 -42.10 48.01 49.59
CA ASN A 239 -41.96 48.36 51.00
C ASN A 239 -42.43 49.81 51.20
N LYS A 240 -43.62 50.00 51.78
CA LYS A 240 -44.02 51.29 52.35
C LYS A 240 -43.15 51.54 53.59
N ALA A 241 -42.15 52.40 53.47
CA ALA A 241 -41.44 52.95 54.61
C ALA A 241 -42.43 53.72 55.52
N LYS A 242 -42.57 53.28 56.78
CA LYS A 242 -43.35 53.99 57.80
C LYS A 242 -42.43 54.99 58.49
N VAL A 243 -42.42 56.24 58.02
CA VAL A 243 -41.78 57.36 58.71
C VAL A 243 -42.56 57.63 60.01
N ARG A 244 -41.93 57.45 61.17
CA ARG A 244 -42.44 57.95 62.45
C ARG A 244 -41.48 59.02 62.97
N ASN A 245 -41.81 60.29 62.70
CA ASN A 245 -41.23 61.44 63.39
C ASN A 245 -41.60 61.35 64.87
N VAL A 246 -40.61 61.23 65.75
CA VAL A 246 -40.78 61.47 67.19
C VAL A 246 -40.26 62.88 67.45
N PHE A 247 -41.17 63.85 67.53
CA PHE A 247 -40.89 65.18 68.06
C PHE A 247 -40.86 65.10 69.58
N PHE A 248 -39.75 65.59 70.16
CA PHE A 248 -39.64 65.91 71.57
C PHE A 248 -40.62 67.04 71.93
N PHE A 249 -41.39 66.87 73.01
CA PHE A 249 -41.92 68.00 73.78
C PHE A 249 -41.87 67.69 75.27
N ILE A 250 -41.08 68.50 75.96
CA ILE A 250 -41.00 68.66 77.41
C ILE A 250 -42.14 69.60 77.83
N PRO A 251 -42.88 69.34 78.93
CA PRO A 251 -43.52 70.41 79.68
C PRO A 251 -42.75 70.67 80.98
N LEU A 252 -42.37 71.93 81.17
CA LEU A 252 -42.03 72.51 82.46
C LEU A 252 -43.32 72.70 83.29
N LYS A 253 -43.40 72.11 84.49
CA LYS A 253 -43.38 72.81 85.79
C LYS A 253 -43.44 71.81 86.93
#